data_AF-A0A0G2AIS7-F1
#
_entry.id   AF-A0A0G2AIS7-F1
#
_cell.length_a   1.000
_cell.length_b   1.000
_cell.length_c   1.000
_cell.angle_alpha   90.00
_cell.angle_beta   90.00
_cell.angle_gamma   90.00
#
_symmetry.space_group_name_H-M   'P 1'
#
loop_
_entity.id
_entity.type
_entity.pdbx_description
1 polymer ?
#
loop_
_entity_poly.entity_id
_entity_poly.type
_entity_poly.pdbx_seq_one_letter_code
_entity_poly.pdbx_strand_id
1 'polypeptide(L)'
;MNLEHKDIKEFTLETARDVSLSDAERETMKENILLFMKEHPVRESFIKMIFPRVWSPRVGLTIAPVYGYGFRSALAGVLIVFLIGTGTSYAAEGALPGDILYSVKTSVNENIRGALTISEEAKTQWSATLALRRLEEAGVLAVEGRLTDSTRAEIESRLEKHVEDFEVRTNSLAQTEGSAEVVADTQSYFEITLKAHASVLAELSAVNPKAEQELRPILAAARTYAETVGNARTATERIVALRSGRNIQERATAKRQEAENEYLATRPRSSPSAIARQPAVSGSDSTEMMMSATLENAPVPLDPALEALNTGTEKFDEGEYDEAFTAFQEVLRTVQEEEIKHKVRKHLKLDIYEDLSGDSMPKGDPERED
;
A
#
# COMPACT_ATOMS: atom_id res chain seq x y z
N MET A 1 -5.41 -54.01 -49.67
CA MET A 1 -4.03 -54.09 -49.14
C MET A 1 -3.99 -53.17 -47.94
N ASN A 2 -3.81 -53.77 -46.76
CA ASN A 2 -4.20 -53.26 -45.45
C ASN A 2 -3.48 -51.98 -45.02
N LEU A 3 -4.27 -51.02 -44.54
CA LEU A 3 -3.82 -49.92 -43.69
C LEU A 3 -3.63 -50.49 -42.28
N GLU A 4 -2.39 -50.68 -41.85
CA GLU A 4 -2.07 -51.17 -40.53
C GLU A 4 -2.17 -50.02 -39.52
N HIS A 5 -3.18 -50.11 -38.64
CA HIS A 5 -3.33 -49.30 -37.44
C HIS A 5 -2.05 -49.37 -36.60
N LYS A 6 -1.40 -48.23 -36.40
CA LYS A 6 -0.36 -48.10 -35.38
C LYS A 6 -0.99 -47.48 -34.14
N ASP A 7 -1.22 -48.33 -33.16
CA ASP A 7 -1.72 -47.99 -31.82
C ASP A 7 -1.00 -46.78 -31.24
N ILE A 8 -1.73 -45.69 -31.06
CA ILE A 8 -1.34 -44.60 -30.17
C ILE A 8 -1.59 -45.14 -28.76
N LYS A 9 -0.55 -45.75 -28.16
CA LYS A 9 -0.60 -46.17 -26.76
C LYS A 9 -0.59 -44.94 -25.86
N GLU A 10 -1.70 -44.80 -25.15
CA GLU A 10 -1.99 -43.90 -24.04
C GLU A 10 -0.81 -43.83 -23.07
N PHE A 11 -0.13 -42.68 -22.99
CA PHE A 11 0.99 -42.47 -22.08
C PHE A 11 0.45 -42.07 -20.71
N THR A 12 0.08 -43.07 -19.90
CA THR A 12 -0.45 -42.89 -18.55
C THR A 12 0.63 -42.49 -17.54
N LEU A 13 0.26 -41.69 -16.53
CA LEU A 13 1.11 -41.24 -15.41
C LEU A 13 1.81 -42.38 -14.63
N GLU A 14 1.33 -43.62 -14.74
CA GLU A 14 1.98 -44.81 -14.17
C GLU A 14 3.33 -45.12 -14.82
N THR A 15 3.47 -44.90 -16.14
CA THR A 15 4.71 -45.20 -16.88
C THR A 15 5.84 -44.23 -16.58
N ALA A 16 5.52 -43.03 -16.05
CA ALA A 16 6.51 -42.05 -15.60
C ALA A 16 7.07 -42.38 -14.21
N ARG A 17 6.46 -43.31 -13.46
CA ARG A 17 6.83 -43.63 -12.08
C ARG A 17 7.94 -44.69 -11.98
N ASP A 18 8.21 -45.40 -13.07
CA ASP A 18 9.25 -46.45 -13.18
C ASP A 18 10.47 -46.02 -14.02
N VAL A 19 10.56 -44.75 -14.41
CA VAL A 19 11.77 -44.21 -15.06
C VAL A 19 12.80 -43.88 -13.98
N SER A 20 13.56 -44.89 -13.57
CA SER A 20 14.76 -44.70 -12.75
C SER A 20 15.98 -44.60 -13.64
N LEU A 21 16.86 -43.62 -13.40
CA LEU A 21 18.17 -43.55 -14.04
C LEU A 21 18.92 -44.87 -13.81
N SER A 22 19.46 -45.45 -14.88
CA SER A 22 20.40 -46.57 -14.77
C SER A 22 21.66 -46.15 -14.01
N ASP A 23 22.38 -47.10 -13.42
CA ASP A 23 23.62 -46.81 -12.68
C ASP A 23 24.66 -46.09 -13.55
N ALA A 24 24.69 -46.40 -14.85
CA ALA A 24 25.56 -45.75 -15.82
C ALA A 24 25.17 -44.28 -16.05
N GLU A 25 23.88 -43.99 -16.26
CA GLU A 25 23.38 -42.62 -16.44
C GLU A 25 23.58 -41.78 -15.17
N ARG A 26 23.43 -42.41 -14.00
CA ARG A 26 23.68 -41.76 -12.70
C ARG A 26 25.14 -41.35 -12.56
N GLU A 27 26.10 -42.21 -12.92
CA GLU A 27 27.51 -41.81 -12.87
C GLU A 27 27.89 -40.80 -13.94
N THR A 28 27.33 -40.89 -15.16
CA THR A 28 27.54 -39.83 -16.16
C THR A 28 26.99 -38.49 -15.68
N MET A 29 25.80 -38.48 -15.06
CA MET A 29 25.20 -37.25 -14.53
C MET A 29 26.03 -36.67 -13.37
N LYS A 30 26.53 -37.52 -12.48
CA LYS A 30 27.42 -37.12 -11.39
C LYS A 30 28.75 -36.59 -11.89
N GLU A 31 29.34 -37.20 -12.91
CA GLU A 31 30.57 -36.72 -13.54
C GLU A 31 30.37 -35.35 -14.18
N ASN A 32 29.27 -35.15 -14.89
CA ASN A 32 28.90 -33.86 -15.47
C ASN A 32 28.66 -32.77 -14.42
N ILE A 33 28.02 -33.11 -13.29
CA ILE A 33 27.85 -32.17 -12.16
C ILE A 33 29.20 -31.81 -11.55
N LEU A 34 30.10 -32.78 -11.36
CA LEU A 34 31.44 -32.53 -10.84
C LEU A 34 32.27 -31.65 -11.79
N LEU A 35 32.14 -31.85 -13.11
CA LEU A 35 32.75 -30.99 -14.13
C LEU A 35 32.19 -29.57 -14.05
N PHE A 36 30.87 -29.42 -13.98
CA PHE A 36 30.21 -28.12 -13.83
C PHE A 36 30.65 -27.40 -12.54
N MET A 37 30.74 -28.10 -11.41
CA MET A 37 31.21 -27.54 -10.14
C MET A 37 32.69 -27.14 -10.17
N LYS A 38 33.50 -27.81 -11.00
CA LYS A 38 34.93 -27.51 -11.20
C LYS A 38 35.11 -26.30 -12.11
N GLU A 39 34.28 -26.14 -13.13
CA GLU A 39 34.31 -24.98 -14.05
C GLU A 39 33.62 -23.74 -13.47
N HIS A 40 32.65 -23.93 -12.57
CA HIS A 40 31.94 -22.86 -11.87
C HIS A 40 32.15 -22.97 -10.36
N PRO A 41 33.37 -22.75 -9.84
CA PRO A 41 33.59 -22.73 -8.40
C PRO A 41 32.74 -21.62 -7.79
N VAL A 42 31.84 -22.00 -6.88
CA VAL A 42 31.03 -21.05 -6.13
C VAL A 42 31.98 -20.07 -5.44
N ARG A 43 31.92 -18.79 -5.82
CA ARG A 43 32.61 -17.69 -5.11
C ARG A 43 32.36 -17.88 -3.63
N GLU A 44 33.42 -17.89 -2.82
CA GLU A 44 33.28 -18.15 -1.39
C GLU A 44 32.22 -17.23 -0.78
N SER A 45 31.15 -17.86 -0.28
CA SER A 45 30.05 -17.18 0.37
C SER A 45 30.54 -16.46 1.62
N PHE A 46 30.01 -15.25 1.83
CA PHE A 46 30.14 -14.42 3.04
C PHE A 46 30.04 -15.22 4.36
N ILE A 47 29.36 -16.37 4.35
CA ILE A 47 29.25 -17.29 5.48
C ILE A 47 30.62 -17.89 5.90
N LYS A 48 31.55 -18.13 4.96
CA LYS A 48 32.93 -18.59 5.29
C LYS A 48 33.79 -17.48 5.93
N MET A 49 33.48 -16.21 5.65
CA MET A 49 34.14 -15.06 6.30
C MET A 49 33.67 -14.90 7.75
N ILE A 50 32.40 -15.20 8.04
CA ILE A 50 31.83 -15.12 9.39
C ILE A 50 32.14 -16.37 10.23
N PHE A 51 32.26 -17.55 9.60
CA PHE A 51 32.57 -18.80 10.28
C PHE A 51 33.79 -19.49 9.65
N PRO A 52 35.02 -19.02 9.91
CA PRO A 52 36.20 -19.75 9.49
C PRO A 52 36.22 -21.11 10.22
N ARG A 53 36.23 -22.18 9.43
CA ARG A 53 36.44 -23.56 9.86
C ARG A 53 37.78 -23.65 10.58
N VAL A 54 37.76 -23.57 11.91
CA VAL A 54 38.92 -23.75 12.78
C VAL A 54 39.37 -25.22 12.68
N TRP A 55 40.33 -25.50 11.80
CA TRP A 55 41.15 -26.69 11.91
C TRP A 55 42.52 -26.43 11.28
N SER A 56 43.42 -25.83 12.07
CA SER A 56 44.87 -25.95 11.85
C SER A 56 45.40 -26.99 12.85
N PRO A 57 46.23 -27.98 12.46
CA PRO A 57 46.67 -29.05 13.36
C PRO A 57 47.91 -28.69 14.19
N ARG A 58 48.27 -27.41 14.36
CA ARG A 58 49.59 -27.03 14.93
C ARG A 58 49.58 -26.06 16.11
N VAL A 59 48.45 -25.88 16.78
CA VAL A 59 48.40 -25.21 18.09
C VAL A 59 47.56 -26.06 19.03
N GLY A 60 48.23 -26.68 20.00
CA GLY A 60 47.64 -27.54 21.01
C GLY A 60 46.81 -26.76 22.04
N LEU A 61 45.73 -26.14 21.59
CA LEU A 61 44.65 -25.71 22.45
C LEU A 61 43.49 -26.69 22.25
N THR A 62 43.39 -27.67 23.14
CA THR A 62 42.23 -28.55 23.22
C THR A 62 41.02 -27.74 23.65
N ILE A 63 40.26 -27.20 22.68
CA ILE A 63 38.91 -26.72 22.93
C ILE A 63 38.07 -27.98 23.18
N ALA A 64 37.89 -28.32 24.45
CA ALA A 64 36.93 -29.35 24.84
C ALA A 64 35.56 -29.02 24.22
N PRO A 65 34.77 -30.02 23.77
CA PRO A 65 33.48 -29.75 23.16
C PRO A 65 32.54 -29.20 24.22
N VAL A 66 32.30 -27.88 24.20
CA VAL A 66 31.25 -27.21 24.99
C VAL A 66 29.88 -27.54 24.36
N TYR A 67 29.55 -28.82 24.22
CA TYR A 67 28.32 -29.31 23.60
C TYR A 67 27.38 -30.02 24.61
N GLY A 68 27.68 -29.99 25.92
CA GLY A 68 26.90 -30.74 26.92
C GLY A 68 25.79 -29.96 27.62
N TYR A 69 26.09 -28.79 28.17
CA TYR A 69 25.18 -28.07 29.09
C TYR A 69 25.07 -26.56 28.81
N GLY A 70 26.15 -25.91 28.38
CA GLY A 70 26.16 -24.47 28.07
C GLY A 70 25.33 -24.07 26.85
N PHE A 71 25.29 -24.93 25.81
CA PHE A 71 24.47 -24.66 24.62
C PHE A 71 22.97 -24.76 24.91
N ARG A 72 22.56 -25.67 25.80
CA ARG A 72 21.14 -25.85 26.18
C ARG A 72 20.66 -24.71 27.06
N SER A 73 21.48 -24.23 27.99
CA SER A 73 21.16 -23.06 28.82
C SER A 73 21.25 -21.75 28.04
N ALA A 74 22.19 -21.61 27.10
CA ALA A 74 22.24 -20.47 26.18
C ALA A 74 21.02 -20.46 25.23
N LEU A 75 20.65 -21.60 24.66
CA LEU A 75 19.45 -21.73 23.83
C LEU A 75 18.16 -21.49 24.64
N ALA A 76 18.07 -21.99 25.87
CA ALA A 76 16.95 -21.71 26.76
C ALA A 76 16.89 -20.23 27.14
N GLY A 77 18.04 -19.58 27.39
CA GLY A 77 18.13 -18.14 27.63
C GLY A 77 17.67 -17.33 26.42
N VAL A 78 18.13 -17.69 25.21
CA VAL A 78 17.66 -17.08 23.96
C VAL A 78 16.17 -17.29 23.77
N LEU A 79 15.64 -18.50 24.02
CA LEU A 79 14.21 -18.79 23.92
C LEU A 79 13.37 -18.03 24.95
N ILE A 80 13.86 -17.85 26.17
CA ILE A 80 13.17 -17.05 27.21
C ILE A 80 13.18 -15.57 26.81
N VAL A 81 14.32 -15.04 26.34
CA VAL A 81 14.40 -13.68 25.79
C VAL A 81 13.49 -13.52 24.57
N PHE A 82 13.39 -14.54 23.73
CA PHE A 82 12.50 -14.54 22.57
C PHE A 82 11.03 -14.63 22.97
N LEU A 83 10.66 -15.46 23.95
CA LEU A 83 9.28 -15.62 24.41
C LEU A 83 8.79 -14.39 25.20
N ILE A 84 9.61 -13.84 26.09
CA ILE A 84 9.29 -12.60 26.81
C ILE A 84 9.35 -11.40 25.86
N GLY A 85 10.37 -11.36 25.00
CA GLY A 85 10.59 -10.28 24.04
C GLY A 85 9.55 -10.24 22.93
N THR A 86 9.04 -11.38 22.45
CA THR A 86 7.98 -11.40 21.43
C THR A 86 6.65 -10.91 21.98
N GLY A 87 6.30 -11.26 23.22
CA GLY A 87 5.09 -10.75 23.87
C GLY A 87 5.13 -9.23 24.08
N THR A 88 6.24 -8.70 24.58
CA THR A 88 6.40 -7.24 24.78
C THR A 88 6.53 -6.49 23.46
N SER A 89 7.22 -7.04 22.47
CA SER A 89 7.32 -6.45 21.12
C SER A 89 5.96 -6.45 20.40
N TYR A 90 5.17 -7.51 20.53
CA TYR A 90 3.83 -7.56 19.95
C TYR A 90 2.90 -6.53 20.60
N ALA A 91 2.90 -6.43 21.93
CA ALA A 91 2.13 -5.41 22.64
C ALA A 91 2.59 -3.99 22.29
N ALA A 92 3.89 -3.78 22.05
CA ALA A 92 4.43 -2.49 21.64
C ALA A 92 3.91 -2.02 20.28
N GLU A 93 3.46 -2.92 19.39
CA GLU A 93 2.95 -2.54 18.07
C GLU A 93 1.70 -1.63 18.17
N GLY A 94 0.87 -1.85 19.19
CA GLY A 94 -0.29 -1.01 19.49
C GLY A 94 0.01 0.19 20.39
N ALA A 95 1.24 0.37 20.85
CA ALA A 95 1.60 1.48 21.73
C ALA A 95 1.53 2.82 20.99
N LEU A 96 1.03 3.85 21.68
CA LEU A 96 0.95 5.23 21.24
C LEU A 96 2.00 6.10 21.93
N PRO A 97 2.35 7.27 21.37
CA PRO A 97 3.16 8.26 22.07
C PRO A 97 2.66 8.51 23.49
N GLY A 98 3.58 8.46 24.46
CA GLY A 98 3.27 8.53 25.90
C GLY A 98 3.05 7.18 26.60
N ASP A 99 2.87 6.08 25.85
CA ASP A 99 2.82 4.74 26.43
C ASP A 99 4.22 4.21 26.76
N ILE A 100 4.31 3.41 27.83
CA ILE A 100 5.59 2.83 28.30
C ILE A 100 6.30 2.04 27.19
N LEU A 101 5.54 1.28 26.40
CA LEU A 101 6.08 0.42 25.34
C LEU A 101 6.29 1.14 24.00
N TYR A 102 5.99 2.44 23.90
CA TYR A 102 6.19 3.18 22.66
C TYR A 102 7.66 3.26 22.25
N SER A 103 8.56 3.35 23.24
CA SER A 103 10.00 3.28 23.01
C SER A 103 10.43 1.95 22.37
N VAL A 104 9.78 0.84 22.73
CA VAL A 104 10.02 -0.48 22.13
C VAL A 104 9.52 -0.51 20.69
N LYS A 105 8.33 0.06 20.42
CA LYS A 105 7.79 0.21 19.06
C LYS A 105 8.78 0.91 18.14
N THR A 106 9.21 2.11 18.52
CA THR A 106 10.01 2.95 17.62
C THR A 106 11.48 2.55 17.58
N SER A 107 12.06 2.16 18.72
CA SER A 107 13.51 1.92 18.81
C SER A 107 13.89 0.47 18.51
N VAL A 108 12.95 -0.47 18.61
CA VAL A 108 13.21 -1.90 18.41
C VAL A 108 12.41 -2.42 17.22
N ASN A 109 11.07 -2.43 17.29
CA ASN A 109 10.25 -3.08 16.27
C ASN A 109 10.45 -2.45 14.88
N GLU A 110 10.32 -1.12 14.80
CA GLU A 110 10.40 -0.39 13.54
C GLU A 110 11.81 -0.43 12.94
N ASN A 111 12.83 -0.37 13.78
CA ASN A 111 14.23 -0.49 13.37
C ASN A 111 14.57 -1.90 12.87
N ILE A 112 14.11 -2.95 13.55
CA ILE A 112 14.31 -4.34 13.10
C ILE A 112 13.62 -4.54 11.76
N ARG A 113 12.36 -4.10 11.62
CA ARG A 113 11.64 -4.24 10.36
C ARG A 113 12.35 -3.46 9.24
N GLY A 114 12.76 -2.22 9.51
CA GLY A 114 13.53 -1.41 8.57
C GLY A 114 14.89 -2.03 8.19
N ALA A 115 15.59 -2.67 9.12
CA ALA A 115 16.86 -3.35 8.86
C ALA A 115 16.70 -4.61 8.00
N LEU A 116 15.55 -5.26 8.07
CA LEU A 116 15.20 -6.42 7.23
C LEU A 116 14.65 -6.02 5.85
N THR A 117 14.35 -4.73 5.64
CA THR A 117 13.91 -4.20 4.35
C THR A 117 15.12 -3.98 3.44
N ILE A 118 15.32 -4.88 2.46
CA ILE A 118 16.54 -4.95 1.66
C ILE A 118 16.53 -3.97 0.48
N SER A 119 15.47 -3.94 -0.33
CA SER A 119 15.43 -3.13 -1.55
C SER A 119 15.17 -1.66 -1.26
N GLU A 120 15.70 -0.76 -2.10
CA GLU A 120 15.48 0.68 -1.95
C GLU A 120 14.00 1.05 -2.10
N GLU A 121 13.29 0.45 -3.03
CA GLU A 121 11.83 0.59 -3.15
C GLU A 121 11.11 0.24 -1.85
N ALA A 122 11.42 -0.93 -1.26
CA ALA A 122 10.76 -1.35 -0.03
C ALA A 122 11.14 -0.44 1.15
N LYS A 123 12.36 0.12 1.18
CA LYS A 123 12.75 1.11 2.20
C LYS A 123 11.99 2.41 2.03
N THR A 124 11.76 2.86 0.80
CA THR A 124 10.91 4.04 0.50
C THR A 124 9.49 3.81 1.01
N GLN A 125 8.90 2.66 0.67
CA GLN A 125 7.57 2.27 1.14
C GLN A 125 7.52 2.15 2.67
N TRP A 126 8.60 1.68 3.31
CA TRP A 126 8.69 1.59 4.76
C TRP A 126 8.69 2.97 5.42
N SER A 127 9.43 3.95 4.87
CA SER A 127 9.38 5.34 5.32
C SER A 127 7.97 5.93 5.19
N ALA A 128 7.29 5.73 4.05
CA ALA A 128 5.89 6.14 3.89
C ALA A 128 4.98 5.48 4.95
N THR A 129 5.13 4.17 5.17
CA THR A 129 4.34 3.43 6.17
C THR A 129 4.49 4.02 7.57
N LEU A 130 5.72 4.38 7.96
CA LEU A 130 5.97 4.99 9.26
C LEU A 130 5.39 6.39 9.38
N ALA A 131 5.46 7.21 8.33
CA ALA A 131 4.81 8.53 8.31
C ALA A 131 3.29 8.41 8.48
N LEU A 132 2.64 7.52 7.72
CA LEU A 132 1.20 7.28 7.79
C LEU A 132 0.77 6.74 9.16
N ARG A 133 1.59 5.88 9.77
CA ARG A 133 1.39 5.41 11.14
C ARG A 133 1.37 6.55 12.15
N ARG A 134 2.20 7.60 12.00
CA ARG A 134 2.15 8.78 12.88
C ARG A 134 0.83 9.55 12.76
N LEU A 135 0.28 9.65 11.55
CA LEU A 135 -1.04 10.26 11.33
C LEU A 135 -2.17 9.42 11.94
N GLU A 136 -2.08 8.10 11.86
CA GLU A 136 -3.01 7.19 12.53
C GLU A 136 -2.96 7.36 14.06
N GLU A 137 -1.76 7.36 14.64
CA GLU A 137 -1.57 7.58 16.08
C GLU A 137 -2.10 8.93 16.55
N ALA A 138 -1.94 9.98 15.74
CA ALA A 138 -2.55 11.28 16.01
C ALA A 138 -4.08 11.19 16.09
N GLY A 139 -4.69 10.47 15.15
CA GLY A 139 -6.13 10.23 15.14
C GLY A 139 -6.60 9.45 16.36
N VAL A 140 -5.92 8.36 16.72
CA VAL A 140 -6.26 7.56 17.89
C VAL A 140 -6.11 8.38 19.19
N LEU A 141 -5.00 9.10 19.36
CA LEU A 141 -4.80 9.97 20.53
C LEU A 141 -5.83 11.10 20.60
N ALA A 142 -6.24 11.66 19.46
CA ALA A 142 -7.27 12.69 19.41
C ALA A 142 -8.65 12.13 19.80
N VAL A 143 -9.02 10.94 19.31
CA VAL A 143 -10.26 10.24 19.71
C VAL A 143 -10.26 9.91 21.21
N GLU A 144 -9.11 9.47 21.74
CA GLU A 144 -8.95 9.17 23.18
C GLU A 144 -8.81 10.42 24.06
N GLY A 145 -8.71 11.62 23.46
CA GLY A 145 -8.51 12.88 24.19
C GLY A 145 -7.14 12.99 24.88
N ARG A 146 -6.16 12.21 24.41
CA ARG A 146 -4.79 12.06 24.93
C ARG A 146 -3.74 12.78 24.07
N LEU A 147 -4.14 13.48 23.00
CA LEU A 147 -3.23 14.26 22.14
C LEU A 147 -2.76 15.56 22.82
N THR A 148 -1.88 15.40 23.81
CA THR A 148 -1.22 16.50 24.51
C THR A 148 -0.18 17.22 23.64
N ASP A 149 0.26 18.40 24.06
CA ASP A 149 1.35 19.12 23.38
C ASP A 149 2.63 18.29 23.21
N SER A 150 2.96 17.46 24.21
CA SER A 150 4.15 16.61 24.17
C SER A 150 4.02 15.45 23.18
N THR A 151 2.87 14.78 23.17
CA THR A 151 2.62 13.65 22.26
C THR A 151 2.45 14.13 20.82
N ARG A 152 1.82 15.28 20.64
CA ARG A 152 1.73 15.99 19.35
C ARG A 152 3.11 16.35 18.80
N ALA A 153 3.97 16.97 19.60
CA ALA A 153 5.32 17.33 19.17
C ALA A 153 6.17 16.09 18.79
N GLU A 154 6.02 14.99 19.52
CA GLU A 154 6.69 13.73 19.16
C GLU A 154 6.16 13.14 17.85
N ILE A 155 4.84 13.20 17.61
CA ILE A 155 4.23 12.79 16.34
C ILE A 155 4.75 13.64 15.20
N GLU A 156 4.71 14.97 15.33
CA GLU A 156 5.14 15.92 14.30
C GLU A 156 6.60 15.68 13.92
N SER A 157 7.51 15.59 14.90
CA SER A 157 8.92 15.35 14.66
C SER A 157 9.19 14.01 13.95
N ARG A 158 8.47 12.95 14.32
CA ARG A 158 8.63 11.63 13.69
C ARG A 158 8.02 11.58 12.31
N LEU A 159 6.87 12.23 12.11
CA LEU A 159 6.22 12.37 10.82
C LEU A 159 7.16 13.08 9.84
N GLU A 160 7.68 14.24 10.24
CA GLU A 160 8.65 15.02 9.46
C GLU A 160 9.85 14.15 9.07
N LYS A 161 10.48 13.48 10.04
CA LYS A 161 11.60 12.57 9.77
C LYS A 161 11.29 11.50 8.74
N HIS A 162 10.11 10.86 8.83
CA HIS A 162 9.75 9.78 7.92
C HIS A 162 9.39 10.28 6.52
N VAL A 163 8.85 11.51 6.40
CA VAL A 163 8.63 12.18 5.12
C VAL A 163 9.98 12.56 4.49
N GLU A 164 10.91 13.14 5.25
CA GLU A 164 12.27 13.43 4.77
C GLU A 164 12.99 12.16 4.28
N ASP A 165 12.93 11.07 5.07
CA ASP A 165 13.50 9.79 4.67
C ASP A 165 12.84 9.26 3.38
N PHE A 166 11.53 9.42 3.23
CA PHE A 166 10.80 9.06 2.02
C PHE A 166 11.30 9.86 0.82
N GLU A 167 11.41 11.18 0.94
CA GLU A 167 11.86 12.07 -0.14
C GLU A 167 13.30 11.75 -0.56
N VAL A 168 14.21 11.59 0.39
CA VAL A 168 15.61 11.23 0.13
C VAL A 168 15.71 9.90 -0.61
N ARG A 169 14.97 8.87 -0.15
CA ARG A 169 14.98 7.55 -0.79
C ARG A 169 14.35 7.57 -2.17
N THR A 170 13.27 8.32 -2.34
CA THR A 170 12.59 8.47 -3.63
C THR A 170 13.50 9.18 -4.65
N ASN A 171 14.20 10.22 -4.23
CA ASN A 171 15.20 10.92 -5.04
C ASN A 171 16.39 10.02 -5.40
N SER A 172 16.81 9.14 -4.50
CA SER A 172 17.84 8.14 -4.80
C SER A 172 17.33 7.06 -5.76
N LEU A 173 16.11 6.58 -5.56
CA LEU A 173 15.49 5.57 -6.43
C LEU A 173 15.31 6.12 -7.85
N ALA A 174 14.92 7.39 -8.01
CA ALA A 174 14.75 8.06 -9.29
C ALA A 174 16.03 8.15 -10.15
N GLN A 175 17.22 7.99 -9.54
CA GLN A 175 18.50 7.95 -10.26
C GLN A 175 18.79 6.57 -10.87
N THR A 176 18.03 5.54 -10.47
CA THR A 176 18.15 4.20 -11.05
C THR A 176 17.52 4.16 -12.43
N GLU A 177 18.19 3.55 -13.40
CA GLU A 177 17.64 3.43 -14.75
C GLU A 177 16.36 2.58 -14.74
N GLY A 178 15.32 3.04 -15.43
CA GLY A 178 14.03 2.35 -15.52
C GLY A 178 13.14 2.43 -14.27
N SER A 179 13.54 3.11 -13.19
CA SER A 179 12.75 3.17 -11.94
C SER A 179 11.65 4.24 -11.92
N ALA A 180 11.53 5.07 -12.96
CA ALA A 180 10.64 6.24 -12.95
C ALA A 180 9.17 5.86 -12.72
N GLU A 181 8.72 4.72 -13.26
CA GLU A 181 7.36 4.22 -13.04
C GLU A 181 7.14 3.81 -11.58
N VAL A 182 8.05 3.02 -11.01
CA VAL A 182 8.03 2.61 -9.59
C VAL A 182 8.06 3.82 -8.65
N VAL A 183 8.84 4.85 -9.00
CA VAL A 183 8.92 6.10 -8.25
C VAL A 183 7.59 6.85 -8.31
N ALA A 184 7.00 7.00 -9.50
CA ALA A 184 5.72 7.67 -9.68
C ALA A 184 4.61 6.94 -8.90
N ASP A 185 4.57 5.61 -8.96
CA ASP A 185 3.60 4.78 -8.24
C ASP A 185 3.76 4.92 -6.73
N THR A 186 5.00 4.90 -6.23
CA THR A 186 5.28 5.05 -4.80
C THR A 186 4.92 6.45 -4.29
N GLN A 187 5.20 7.50 -5.07
CA GLN A 187 4.79 8.87 -4.77
C GLN A 187 3.27 9.02 -4.80
N SER A 188 2.60 8.45 -5.80
CA SER A 188 1.14 8.42 -5.93
C SER A 188 0.47 7.79 -4.72
N TYR A 189 0.89 6.57 -4.35
CA TYR A 189 0.35 5.88 -3.18
C TYR A 189 0.52 6.69 -1.90
N PHE A 190 1.70 7.29 -1.68
CA PHE A 190 1.94 8.08 -0.49
C PHE A 190 1.13 9.38 -0.46
N GLU A 191 1.06 10.11 -1.58
CA GLU A 191 0.22 11.31 -1.73
C GLU A 191 -1.24 11.01 -1.39
N ILE A 192 -1.83 10.00 -2.01
CA ILE A 192 -3.23 9.63 -1.84
C ILE A 192 -3.49 9.25 -0.38
N THR A 193 -2.59 8.48 0.22
CA THR A 193 -2.77 8.03 1.60
C THR A 193 -2.62 9.20 2.58
N LEU A 194 -1.71 10.15 2.34
CA LEU A 194 -1.62 11.40 3.11
C LEU A 194 -2.92 12.22 3.00
N LYS A 195 -3.47 12.37 1.79
CA LYS A 195 -4.75 13.08 1.56
C LYS A 195 -5.89 12.40 2.30
N ALA A 196 -6.00 11.08 2.20
CA ALA A 196 -7.02 10.30 2.89
C ALA A 196 -6.93 10.46 4.41
N HIS A 197 -5.75 10.30 5.01
CA HIS A 197 -5.55 10.52 6.44
C HIS A 197 -5.87 11.97 6.84
N ALA A 198 -5.41 12.97 6.07
CA ALA A 198 -5.70 14.37 6.35
C ALA A 198 -7.20 14.70 6.25
N SER A 199 -7.93 14.08 5.32
CA SER A 199 -9.38 14.22 5.20
C SER A 199 -10.10 13.66 6.43
N VAL A 200 -9.78 12.44 6.84
CA VAL A 200 -10.42 11.79 7.99
C VAL A 200 -10.08 12.50 9.30
N LEU A 201 -8.84 12.96 9.48
CA LEU A 201 -8.46 13.78 10.63
C LEU A 201 -9.18 15.15 10.62
N ALA A 202 -9.47 15.71 9.44
CA ALA A 202 -10.23 16.95 9.33
C ALA A 202 -11.71 16.74 9.72
N GLU A 203 -12.31 15.61 9.31
CA GLU A 203 -13.65 15.19 9.76
C GLU A 203 -13.70 15.06 11.28
N LEU A 204 -12.70 14.39 11.89
CA LEU A 204 -12.56 14.28 13.34
C LEU A 204 -12.42 15.65 14.02
N SER A 205 -11.64 16.56 13.43
CA SER A 205 -11.46 17.92 13.95
C SER A 205 -12.75 18.73 13.93
N ALA A 206 -13.61 18.53 12.93
CA ALA A 206 -14.87 19.25 12.79
C ALA A 206 -15.93 18.83 13.83
N VAL A 207 -15.90 17.57 14.27
CA VAL A 207 -16.86 17.04 15.26
C VAL A 207 -16.41 17.20 16.71
N ASN A 208 -15.12 17.49 16.95
CA ASN A 208 -14.54 17.59 18.29
C ASN A 208 -13.70 18.88 18.44
N PRO A 209 -14.23 19.95 19.07
CA PRO A 209 -13.53 21.23 19.23
C PRO A 209 -12.18 21.14 19.96
N LYS A 210 -12.01 20.17 20.86
CA LYS A 210 -10.73 19.95 21.54
C LYS A 210 -9.71 19.35 20.57
N ALA A 211 -10.12 18.35 19.80
CA ALA A 211 -9.29 17.76 18.76
C ALA A 211 -8.96 18.76 17.65
N GLU A 212 -9.84 19.74 17.37
CA GLU A 212 -9.59 20.79 16.37
C GLU A 212 -8.28 21.55 16.65
N GLN A 213 -8.11 22.05 17.87
CA GLN A 213 -6.91 22.81 18.23
C GLN A 213 -5.66 21.93 18.21
N GLU A 214 -5.78 20.67 18.64
CA GLU A 214 -4.67 19.73 18.77
C GLU A 214 -4.23 19.15 17.41
N LEU A 215 -5.16 18.89 16.48
CA LEU A 215 -4.88 18.31 15.16
C LEU A 215 -4.49 19.33 14.11
N ARG A 216 -4.84 20.61 14.28
CA ARG A 216 -4.57 21.67 13.29
C ARG A 216 -3.12 21.68 12.74
N PRO A 217 -2.05 21.63 13.56
CA PRO A 217 -0.68 21.63 13.02
C PRO A 217 -0.35 20.35 12.26
N ILE A 218 -0.79 19.18 12.73
CA ILE A 218 -0.59 17.89 12.05
C ILE A 218 -1.33 17.88 10.70
N LEU A 219 -2.56 18.41 10.64
CA LEU A 219 -3.33 18.54 9.41
C LEU A 219 -2.65 19.45 8.39
N ALA A 220 -2.12 20.59 8.84
CA ALA A 220 -1.37 21.50 7.99
C ALA A 220 -0.10 20.85 7.42
N ALA A 221 0.65 20.14 8.26
CA ALA A 221 1.83 19.39 7.83
C ALA A 221 1.47 18.28 6.82
N ALA A 222 0.46 17.45 7.12
CA ALA A 222 0.03 16.35 6.24
C ALA A 222 -0.41 16.84 4.85
N ARG A 223 -1.17 17.94 4.79
CA ARG A 223 -1.56 18.58 3.52
C ARG A 223 -0.36 19.12 2.76
N THR A 224 0.57 19.78 3.46
CA THR A 224 1.80 20.30 2.85
C THR A 224 2.65 19.16 2.27
N TYR A 225 2.81 18.06 3.00
CA TYR A 225 3.52 16.89 2.50
C TYR A 225 2.81 16.22 1.33
N ALA A 226 1.47 16.12 1.35
CA ALA A 226 0.70 15.63 0.21
C ALA A 226 0.92 16.49 -1.04
N GLU A 227 0.92 17.82 -0.91
CA GLU A 227 1.21 18.73 -2.01
C GLU A 227 2.64 18.56 -2.53
N THR A 228 3.64 18.49 -1.64
CA THR A 228 5.05 18.28 -2.03
C THR A 228 5.24 16.96 -2.78
N VAL A 229 4.68 15.87 -2.25
CA VAL A 229 4.76 14.54 -2.88
C VAL A 229 4.00 14.52 -4.20
N GLY A 230 2.84 15.17 -4.30
CA GLY A 230 2.08 15.26 -5.55
C GLY A 230 2.76 16.09 -6.64
N ASN A 231 3.47 17.16 -6.27
CA ASN A 231 4.32 17.91 -7.18
C ASN A 231 5.49 17.05 -7.69
N ALA A 232 6.12 16.28 -6.79
CA ALA A 232 7.20 15.36 -7.15
C ALA A 232 6.70 14.23 -8.06
N ARG A 233 5.53 13.64 -7.77
CA ARG A 233 4.86 12.65 -8.63
C ARG A 233 4.63 13.20 -10.03
N THR A 234 4.04 14.39 -10.14
CA THR A 234 3.74 15.02 -11.44
C THR A 234 5.02 15.25 -12.25
N ALA A 235 6.12 15.61 -11.60
CA ALA A 235 7.42 15.73 -12.26
C ALA A 235 7.94 14.37 -12.76
N THR A 236 7.82 13.29 -11.97
CA THR A 236 8.21 11.93 -12.36
C THR A 236 7.32 11.39 -13.49
N GLU A 237 6.01 11.57 -13.43
CA GLU A 237 5.08 11.12 -14.48
C GLU A 237 5.38 11.76 -15.84
N ARG A 238 5.77 13.03 -15.87
CA ARG A 238 6.23 13.67 -17.12
C ARG A 238 7.44 12.95 -17.70
N ILE A 239 8.37 12.48 -16.88
CA ILE A 239 9.52 11.68 -17.33
C ILE A 239 9.05 10.33 -17.89
N VAL A 240 8.07 9.68 -17.24
CA VAL A 240 7.48 8.41 -17.70
C VAL A 240 6.77 8.60 -19.05
N ALA A 241 5.99 9.66 -19.21
CA ALA A 241 5.31 10.01 -20.45
C ALA A 241 6.32 10.24 -21.59
N LEU A 242 7.34 11.08 -21.37
CA LEU A 242 8.39 11.37 -22.36
C LEU A 242 9.17 10.12 -22.81
N ARG A 243 9.40 9.15 -21.90
CA ARG A 243 10.08 7.89 -22.23
C ARG A 243 9.17 6.90 -22.99
N SER A 244 7.85 7.04 -22.88
CA SER A 244 6.89 6.07 -23.41
C SER A 244 6.70 6.14 -24.94
N GLY A 245 7.01 7.28 -25.56
CA GLY A 245 7.10 7.43 -27.03
C GLY A 245 5.96 6.74 -27.81
N ARG A 246 6.32 5.93 -28.81
CA ARG A 246 5.40 5.31 -29.80
C ARG A 246 4.32 4.37 -29.23
N ASN A 247 4.34 4.05 -27.94
CA ASN A 247 3.37 3.16 -27.30
C ASN A 247 2.36 3.91 -26.40
N ILE A 248 2.32 5.24 -26.44
CA ILE A 248 1.43 6.03 -25.57
C ILE A 248 -0.05 5.68 -25.77
N GLN A 249 -0.48 5.42 -27.00
CA GLN A 249 -1.86 5.02 -27.29
C GLN A 249 -2.21 3.67 -26.61
N GLU A 250 -1.32 2.67 -26.71
CA GLU A 250 -1.52 1.36 -26.06
C GLU A 250 -1.59 1.52 -24.54
N ARG A 251 -0.70 2.33 -23.94
CA ARG A 251 -0.70 2.62 -22.51
C ARG A 251 -1.97 3.35 -22.06
N ALA A 252 -2.40 4.37 -22.80
CA ALA A 252 -3.64 5.09 -22.53
C ALA A 252 -4.86 4.15 -22.63
N THR A 253 -4.86 3.23 -23.59
CA THR A 253 -5.92 2.23 -23.74
C THR A 253 -5.96 1.27 -22.56
N ALA A 254 -4.81 0.75 -22.14
CA ALA A 254 -4.72 -0.13 -20.96
C ALA A 254 -5.14 0.61 -19.68
N LYS A 255 -4.69 1.86 -19.50
CA LYS A 255 -5.01 2.68 -18.33
C LYS A 255 -6.49 3.08 -18.29
N ARG A 256 -7.10 3.36 -19.45
CA ARG A 256 -8.55 3.56 -19.59
C ARG A 256 -9.32 2.34 -19.09
N GLN A 257 -8.98 1.15 -19.57
CA GLN A 257 -9.67 -0.07 -19.17
C GLN A 257 -9.53 -0.34 -17.67
N GLU A 258 -8.35 -0.10 -17.10
CA GLU A 258 -8.11 -0.19 -15.66
C GLU A 258 -8.99 0.81 -14.89
N ALA A 259 -8.99 2.09 -15.29
CA ALA A 259 -9.78 3.15 -14.67
C ALA A 259 -11.29 2.87 -14.73
N GLU A 260 -11.80 2.46 -15.89
CA GLU A 260 -13.21 2.10 -16.07
C GLU A 260 -13.59 0.91 -15.17
N ASN A 261 -12.77 -0.15 -15.13
CA ASN A 261 -13.04 -1.32 -14.31
C ASN A 261 -13.05 -0.98 -12.81
N GLU A 262 -12.05 -0.24 -12.34
CA GLU A 262 -11.91 0.10 -10.92
C GLU A 262 -13.03 1.05 -10.48
N TYR A 263 -13.33 2.08 -11.30
CA TYR A 263 -14.43 2.99 -11.04
C TYR A 263 -15.79 2.26 -10.95
N LEU A 264 -16.02 1.26 -11.81
CA LEU A 264 -17.24 0.44 -11.77
C LEU A 264 -17.27 -0.55 -10.60
N ALA A 265 -16.11 -1.02 -10.13
CA ALA A 265 -16.00 -1.99 -9.05
C ALA A 265 -16.19 -1.37 -7.66
N THR A 266 -15.58 -0.19 -7.42
CA THR A 266 -15.57 0.44 -6.10
C THR A 266 -16.87 1.20 -5.81
N ARG A 267 -17.66 1.57 -6.83
CA ARG A 267 -18.94 2.24 -6.61
C ARG A 267 -20.07 1.21 -6.43
N PRO A 268 -20.73 1.11 -5.26
CA PRO A 268 -22.06 0.51 -5.23
C PRO A 268 -22.93 1.30 -6.19
N ARG A 269 -23.78 0.61 -6.96
CA ARG A 269 -24.81 1.23 -7.80
C ARG A 269 -25.51 2.34 -6.99
N SER A 270 -25.08 3.59 -7.14
CA SER A 270 -25.96 4.73 -6.91
C SER A 270 -27.19 4.39 -7.75
N SER A 271 -28.35 4.33 -7.11
CA SER A 271 -29.62 3.90 -7.69
C SER A 271 -29.73 4.26 -9.18
N PRO A 272 -30.24 3.35 -10.04
CA PRO A 272 -30.36 3.59 -11.47
C PRO A 272 -31.37 4.71 -11.72
N SER A 273 -30.90 5.94 -11.76
CA SER A 273 -31.63 7.09 -12.26
C SER A 273 -30.63 8.09 -12.81
N ALA A 274 -30.09 7.80 -13.99
CA ALA A 274 -29.63 8.80 -14.98
C ALA A 274 -28.79 8.22 -16.14
N ILE A 275 -28.77 6.90 -16.38
CA ILE A 275 -28.56 6.42 -17.76
C ILE A 275 -29.91 6.55 -18.49
N ALA A 276 -30.39 7.80 -18.58
CA ALA A 276 -31.39 8.17 -19.55
C ALA A 276 -30.69 8.09 -20.91
N ARG A 277 -30.90 6.95 -21.57
CA ARG A 277 -30.80 6.81 -23.02
C ARG A 277 -31.36 8.10 -23.64
N GLN A 278 -30.53 8.88 -24.31
CA GLN A 278 -31.04 9.90 -25.22
C GLN A 278 -31.90 9.18 -26.26
N PRO A 279 -33.21 9.46 -26.40
CA PRO A 279 -33.87 9.25 -27.66
C PRO A 279 -33.54 10.46 -28.55
N ALA A 280 -33.21 10.17 -29.79
CA ALA A 280 -33.04 11.14 -30.86
C ALA A 280 -34.21 12.15 -30.87
N VAL A 281 -33.90 13.44 -30.74
CA VAL A 281 -34.87 14.50 -31.02
C VAL A 281 -34.87 14.74 -32.53
N SER A 282 -35.94 14.29 -33.16
CA SER A 282 -36.40 14.80 -34.44
C SER A 282 -37.66 15.63 -34.18
N GLY A 283 -37.68 16.86 -34.68
CA GLY A 283 -38.92 17.54 -35.07
C GLY A 283 -39.64 18.40 -34.03
N SER A 284 -39.44 19.71 -34.19
CA SER A 284 -40.46 20.78 -34.22
C SER A 284 -41.39 21.04 -33.03
N ASP A 285 -41.26 22.29 -32.56
CA ASP A 285 -42.32 23.25 -32.25
C ASP A 285 -43.14 23.14 -30.94
N SER A 286 -42.75 24.05 -30.05
CA SER A 286 -43.58 25.05 -29.38
C SER A 286 -44.54 24.63 -28.27
N THR A 287 -44.15 25.05 -27.07
CA THR A 287 -44.94 25.95 -26.20
C THR A 287 -46.31 25.42 -25.75
N GLU A 288 -46.34 24.74 -24.61
CA GLU A 288 -47.31 24.87 -23.51
C GLU A 288 -47.34 23.59 -22.66
N MET A 289 -46.44 23.53 -21.67
CA MET A 289 -46.77 22.92 -20.38
C MET A 289 -45.91 23.61 -19.32
N MET A 290 -46.51 24.63 -18.70
CA MET A 290 -46.03 25.23 -17.46
C MET A 290 -46.17 24.21 -16.31
N MET A 291 -45.37 24.45 -15.27
CA MET A 291 -45.75 24.25 -13.87
C MET A 291 -45.54 22.84 -13.27
N SER A 292 -44.28 22.46 -13.06
CA SER A 292 -43.79 21.88 -11.78
C SER A 292 -42.35 21.40 -11.92
N ALA A 293 -41.37 22.27 -11.68
CA ALA A 293 -39.98 21.85 -11.45
C ALA A 293 -39.24 22.93 -10.66
N THR A 294 -39.74 23.25 -9.47
CA THR A 294 -39.07 24.18 -8.54
C THR A 294 -38.48 23.46 -7.33
N LEU A 295 -38.14 22.17 -7.46
CA LEU A 295 -37.55 21.34 -6.40
C LEU A 295 -36.67 20.26 -7.04
N GLU A 296 -35.53 20.64 -7.62
CA GLU A 296 -34.32 19.79 -7.76
C GLU A 296 -33.25 20.57 -8.54
N ASN A 297 -32.64 21.54 -7.86
CA ASN A 297 -31.36 22.10 -8.30
C ASN A 297 -30.44 22.19 -7.08
N ALA A 298 -30.45 21.14 -6.25
CA ALA A 298 -29.25 20.82 -5.50
C ALA A 298 -28.24 20.34 -6.55
N PRO A 299 -27.07 20.98 -6.70
CA PRO A 299 -26.05 20.43 -7.58
C PRO A 299 -25.79 19.00 -7.11
N VAL A 300 -26.05 18.03 -7.98
CA VAL A 300 -25.58 16.65 -7.77
C VAL A 300 -24.10 16.79 -7.41
N PRO A 301 -23.63 16.28 -6.27
CA PRO A 301 -22.22 16.33 -5.93
C PRO A 301 -21.44 15.77 -7.13
N LEU A 302 -20.67 16.63 -7.80
CA LEU A 302 -19.84 16.23 -8.93
C LEU A 302 -18.89 15.17 -8.40
N ASP A 303 -18.98 13.98 -8.96
CA ASP A 303 -18.07 12.90 -8.64
C ASP A 303 -16.73 13.18 -9.34
N PRO A 304 -15.64 13.47 -8.58
CA PRO A 304 -14.36 13.83 -9.17
C PRO A 304 -13.78 12.71 -10.03
N ALA A 305 -14.05 11.44 -9.68
CA ALA A 305 -13.60 10.30 -10.46
C ALA A 305 -14.35 10.21 -11.80
N LEU A 306 -15.65 10.53 -11.82
CA LEU A 306 -16.44 10.58 -13.06
C LEU A 306 -16.01 11.75 -13.95
N GLU A 307 -15.74 12.91 -13.36
CA GLU A 307 -15.23 14.08 -14.09
C GLU A 307 -13.88 13.78 -14.75
N ALA A 308 -12.95 13.18 -13.99
CA ALA A 308 -11.67 12.73 -14.52
C ALA A 308 -11.83 11.65 -15.61
N LEU A 309 -12.78 10.73 -15.46
CA LEU A 309 -13.06 9.69 -16.46
C LEU A 309 -13.60 10.29 -17.77
N ASN A 310 -14.50 11.26 -17.67
CA ASN A 310 -15.04 11.97 -18.83
C ASN A 310 -13.94 12.77 -19.54
N THR A 311 -13.13 13.51 -18.76
CA THR A 311 -11.97 14.27 -19.28
C THR A 311 -11.00 13.34 -20.00
N GLY A 312 -10.66 12.20 -19.40
CA GLY A 312 -9.76 11.22 -20.02
C GLY A 312 -10.33 10.61 -21.30
N THR A 313 -11.65 10.37 -21.35
CA THR A 313 -12.33 9.87 -22.54
C THR A 313 -12.32 10.90 -23.67
N GLU A 314 -12.62 12.17 -23.37
CA GLU A 314 -12.57 13.27 -24.33
C GLU A 314 -11.15 13.43 -24.91
N LYS A 315 -10.13 13.48 -24.05
CA LYS A 315 -8.72 13.56 -24.47
C LYS A 315 -8.26 12.36 -25.29
N PHE A 316 -8.76 11.18 -24.97
CA PHE A 316 -8.46 9.98 -25.74
C PHE A 316 -9.03 10.07 -27.15
N ASP A 317 -10.27 10.55 -27.29
CA ASP A 317 -10.97 10.69 -28.56
C ASP A 317 -10.38 11.82 -29.43
N GLU A 318 -9.81 12.87 -28.81
CA GLU A 318 -9.04 13.94 -29.47
C GLU A 318 -7.66 13.46 -29.97
N GLY A 319 -7.22 12.26 -29.58
CA GLY A 319 -5.89 11.73 -29.89
C GLY A 319 -4.78 12.28 -28.98
N GLU A 320 -5.14 13.01 -27.92
CA GLU A 320 -4.24 13.54 -26.89
C GLU A 320 -3.97 12.46 -25.83
N TYR A 321 -3.32 11.36 -26.25
CA TYR A 321 -3.15 10.16 -25.42
C TYR A 321 -2.35 10.39 -24.13
N ASP A 322 -1.45 11.37 -24.11
CA ASP A 322 -0.70 11.75 -22.89
C ASP A 322 -1.64 12.36 -21.84
N GLU A 323 -2.50 13.29 -22.24
CA GLU A 323 -3.47 13.94 -21.34
C GLU A 323 -4.55 12.96 -20.90
N ALA A 324 -4.99 12.09 -21.82
CA ALA A 324 -5.91 11.00 -21.51
C ALA A 324 -5.34 10.04 -20.46
N PHE A 325 -4.08 9.62 -20.63
CA PHE A 325 -3.40 8.74 -19.68
C PHE A 325 -3.34 9.36 -18.28
N THR A 326 -2.97 10.64 -18.17
CA THR A 326 -2.93 11.35 -16.88
C THR A 326 -4.32 11.47 -16.25
N ALA A 327 -5.36 11.76 -17.04
CA ALA A 327 -6.73 11.83 -16.54
C ALA A 327 -7.23 10.46 -16.03
N PHE A 328 -6.95 9.36 -16.74
CA PHE A 328 -7.27 8.01 -16.24
C PHE A 328 -6.49 7.62 -14.99
N GLN A 329 -5.24 8.07 -14.84
CA GLN A 329 -4.53 7.92 -13.57
C GLN A 329 -5.25 8.66 -12.45
N GLU A 330 -5.75 9.88 -12.66
CA GLU A 330 -6.52 10.63 -11.64
C GLU A 330 -7.78 9.89 -11.20
N VAL A 331 -8.47 9.18 -12.10
CA VAL A 331 -9.60 8.31 -11.73
C VAL A 331 -9.17 7.28 -10.69
N LEU A 332 -8.11 6.52 -10.99
CA LEU A 332 -7.59 5.49 -10.09
C LEU A 332 -7.17 6.08 -8.73
N ARG A 333 -6.51 7.25 -8.75
CA ARG A 333 -6.08 7.92 -7.52
C ARG A 333 -7.27 8.32 -6.65
N THR A 334 -8.29 8.90 -7.26
CA THR A 334 -9.52 9.32 -6.56
C THR A 334 -10.26 8.12 -5.97
N VAL A 335 -10.40 7.04 -6.73
CA VAL A 335 -11.05 5.81 -6.26
C VAL A 335 -10.29 5.20 -5.09
N GLN A 336 -8.96 5.09 -5.19
CA GLN A 336 -8.11 4.58 -4.11
C GLN A 336 -8.17 5.48 -2.87
N GLU A 337 -8.24 6.80 -3.04
CA GLU A 337 -8.37 7.75 -1.92
C GLU A 337 -9.60 7.45 -1.08
N GLU A 338 -10.76 7.21 -1.71
CA GLU A 338 -12.01 6.89 -1.01
C GLU A 338 -11.94 5.55 -0.28
N GLU A 339 -11.33 4.52 -0.88
CA GLU A 339 -11.12 3.24 -0.21
C GLU A 339 -10.22 3.37 1.03
N ILE A 340 -9.16 4.16 0.91
CA ILE A 340 -8.24 4.42 2.01
C ILE A 340 -8.96 5.22 3.10
N LYS A 341 -9.72 6.26 2.75
CA LYS A 341 -10.56 7.00 3.71
C LYS A 341 -11.47 6.06 4.48
N HIS A 342 -12.18 5.15 3.80
CA HIS A 342 -13.03 4.16 4.46
C HIS A 342 -12.23 3.27 5.43
N LYS A 343 -11.06 2.76 5.03
CA LYS A 343 -10.18 1.97 5.90
C LYS A 343 -9.74 2.76 7.13
N VAL A 344 -9.33 4.02 6.96
CA VAL A 344 -8.88 4.89 8.05
C VAL A 344 -10.04 5.21 9.01
N ARG A 345 -11.24 5.54 8.49
CA ARG A 345 -12.44 5.77 9.32
C ARG A 345 -12.78 4.55 10.17
N LYS A 346 -12.76 3.35 9.57
CA LYS A 346 -12.99 2.09 10.28
C LYS A 346 -11.96 1.85 11.38
N HIS A 347 -10.68 2.10 11.10
CA HIS A 347 -9.61 1.97 12.11
C HIS A 347 -9.76 2.95 13.27
N LEU A 348 -10.16 4.20 12.98
CA LEU A 348 -10.45 5.22 13.98
C LEU A 348 -11.84 5.08 14.63
N LYS A 349 -12.62 4.07 14.23
CA LYS A 349 -14.00 3.81 14.68
C LYS A 349 -14.96 5.00 14.48
N LEU A 350 -14.73 5.77 13.42
CA LEU A 350 -15.54 6.95 13.09
C LEU A 350 -16.87 6.58 12.41
N ASP A 351 -16.96 5.39 11.79
CA ASP A 351 -18.19 4.89 11.15
C ASP A 351 -19.38 4.76 12.14
N ILE A 352 -19.13 4.76 13.45
CA ILE A 352 -20.16 4.69 14.50
C ILE A 352 -20.93 6.03 14.63
N TYR A 353 -20.39 7.14 14.11
CA TYR A 353 -21.02 8.46 14.23
C TYR A 353 -21.93 8.85 13.04
N GLU A 354 -21.87 8.18 11.89
CA GLU A 354 -22.83 8.41 10.80
C GLU A 354 -24.25 7.99 11.21
N ASP A 355 -24.40 6.89 11.96
CA ASP A 355 -25.70 6.36 12.43
C ASP A 355 -26.33 7.18 13.57
N LEU A 356 -25.57 8.10 14.19
CA LEU A 356 -26.08 9.02 15.22
C LEU A 356 -26.47 10.40 14.66
N SER A 357 -26.20 10.65 13.38
CA SER A 357 -26.66 11.86 12.68
C SER A 357 -28.02 11.68 11.98
N GLY A 358 -28.51 10.43 11.90
CA GLY A 358 -29.84 10.06 11.41
C GLY A 358 -30.82 9.76 12.54
N ASP A 359 -31.46 10.80 13.07
CA ASP A 359 -32.73 10.75 13.81
C ASP A 359 -32.96 9.56 14.77
N SER A 360 -32.46 9.68 16.00
CA SER A 360 -33.20 9.15 17.16
C SER A 360 -33.02 10.05 18.38
N MET A 361 -33.69 11.20 18.34
CA MET A 361 -34.13 11.83 19.59
C MET A 361 -34.89 10.78 20.41
N PRO A 362 -34.60 10.57 21.71
CA PRO A 362 -35.50 9.81 22.56
C PRO A 362 -36.82 10.57 22.55
N LYS A 363 -37.87 9.96 21.99
CA LYS A 363 -39.23 10.47 22.15
C LYS A 363 -39.47 10.60 23.66
N GLY A 364 -39.51 11.83 24.14
CA GLY A 364 -40.00 12.15 25.46
C GLY A 364 -41.39 11.55 25.59
N ASP A 365 -41.56 10.74 26.63
CA ASP A 365 -42.83 10.14 27.02
C ASP A 365 -43.79 11.27 27.40
N PRO A 366 -44.85 11.55 26.64
CA PRO A 366 -45.82 12.57 27.00
C PRO A 366 -47.00 11.84 27.62
N GLU A 367 -46.94 11.53 28.91
CA GLU A 367 -48.11 11.36 29.80
C GLU A 367 -47.70 10.86 31.18
N ARG A 368 -47.77 11.74 32.18
CA ARG A 368 -48.48 11.57 33.48
C ARG A 368 -48.17 12.75 34.39
N GLU A 369 -48.87 13.86 34.14
CA GLU A 369 -49.43 14.62 35.25
C GLU A 369 -50.79 14.00 35.56
N ASP A 370 -50.86 13.35 36.72
CA ASP A 370 -51.94 13.46 37.72
C ASP A 370 -51.55 12.65 38.97
#